data_AF-D0N7E3-F1
#
_entry.id   AF-D0N7E3-F1
#
_cell.length_a   1.000
_cell.length_b   1.000
_cell.length_c   1.000
_cell.angle_alpha   90.00
_cell.angle_beta   90.00
_cell.angle_gamma   90.00
#
_symmetry.space_group_name_H-M   'P 1'
#
loop_
_entity.id
_entity.type
_entity.pdbx_description
1 polymer ?
#
loop_
_entity_poly.entity_id
_entity_poly.type
_entity_poly.pdbx_seq_one_letter_code
_entity_poly.pdbx_strand_id
1 'polypeptide(L)'
;MPDAKFAENPKVEAFLRGPDFIMKVTKGMQKFKSFQDANNYAAKWTREDQVNASFETEASSMNADAVVTITKTRKWFEERQRRLLAYKAELNRLQEHCEGHCEGDTNGGDEKRVRLE
;
A
#
# COMPACT_ATOMS: atom_id res chain seq x y z
N MET A 1 8.67 -0.08 4.84
CA MET A 1 7.21 -0.12 4.62
C MET A 1 6.59 -0.50 5.95
N PRO A 2 6.29 0.48 6.81
CA PRO A 2 6.11 0.25 8.25
C PRO A 2 4.96 -0.71 8.57
N ASP A 3 3.91 -0.72 7.73
CA ASP A 3 2.73 -1.55 7.91
C ASP A 3 2.71 -2.81 7.03
N ALA A 4 3.87 -3.20 6.48
CA ALA A 4 4.00 -4.40 5.65
C ALA A 4 3.53 -5.65 6.43
N LYS A 5 2.81 -6.55 5.75
CA LYS A 5 2.35 -7.82 6.32
C LYS A 5 2.95 -8.99 5.55
N PHE A 6 3.48 -9.97 6.28
CA PHE A 6 4.08 -11.17 5.71
C PHE A 6 3.90 -12.35 6.68
N ALA A 7 2.77 -13.05 6.57
CA ALA A 7 2.35 -14.06 7.54
C ALA A 7 3.24 -15.32 7.56
N GLU A 8 3.86 -15.68 6.43
CA GLU A 8 4.64 -16.93 6.34
C GLU A 8 5.99 -16.86 7.04
N ASN A 9 6.58 -15.66 7.14
CA ASN A 9 7.91 -15.50 7.70
C ASN A 9 8.04 -14.18 8.48
N PRO A 10 7.99 -14.22 9.82
CA PRO A 10 8.06 -13.02 10.64
C PRO A 10 9.40 -12.28 10.52
N LYS A 11 10.49 -12.97 10.11
CA LYS A 11 11.78 -12.31 9.86
C LYS A 11 11.73 -11.47 8.58
N VAL A 12 11.08 -11.99 7.54
CA VAL A 12 10.85 -11.23 6.31
C VAL A 12 9.91 -10.06 6.58
N GLU A 13 8.86 -10.25 7.39
CA GLU A 13 7.98 -9.15 7.81
C GLU A 13 8.77 -8.04 8.52
N ALA A 14 9.58 -8.39 9.51
CA ALA A 14 10.40 -7.45 10.26
C ALA A 14 11.39 -6.71 9.33
N PHE A 15 12.01 -7.43 8.40
CA PHE A 15 12.85 -6.83 7.35
C PHE A 15 12.06 -5.83 6.51
N LEU A 16 10.87 -6.19 6.00
CA LEU A 16 10.05 -5.31 5.15
C LEU A 16 9.66 -4.00 5.85
N ARG A 17 9.42 -4.08 7.17
CA ARG A 17 9.15 -2.92 8.03
C ARG A 17 10.39 -2.09 8.34
N GLY A 18 11.55 -2.73 8.46
CA GLY A 18 12.83 -2.09 8.76
C GLY A 18 13.39 -1.19 7.65
N PRO A 19 14.57 -0.60 7.87
CA PRO A 19 15.24 0.30 6.92
C PRO A 19 15.99 -0.44 5.79
N ASP A 20 16.40 -1.70 6.03
CA ASP A 20 17.28 -2.43 5.11
C ASP A 20 16.65 -2.66 3.73
N PHE A 21 17.44 -2.58 2.66
CA PHE A 21 16.90 -2.64 1.30
C PHE A 21 16.81 -4.06 0.72
N ILE A 22 17.75 -4.94 1.09
CA ILE A 22 17.88 -6.30 0.55
C ILE A 22 18.01 -7.30 1.70
N MET A 23 17.35 -8.46 1.57
CA MET A 23 17.46 -9.57 2.51
C MET A 23 17.67 -10.88 1.75
N LYS A 24 18.61 -11.70 2.24
CA LYS A 24 18.76 -13.09 1.76
C LYS A 24 18.07 -14.04 2.71
N VAL A 25 17.06 -14.73 2.21
CA VAL A 25 16.40 -15.84 2.89
C VAL A 25 17.23 -17.09 2.65
N THR A 26 17.90 -17.55 3.69
CA THR A 26 18.76 -18.74 3.68
C THR A 26 18.12 -19.88 4.47
N LYS A 27 18.78 -21.04 4.49
CA LYS A 27 18.34 -22.29 5.15
C LYS A 27 17.92 -22.13 6.63
N GLY A 28 18.47 -21.14 7.34
CA GLY A 28 18.12 -20.82 8.74
C GLY A 28 16.84 -19.98 8.90
N MET A 29 16.25 -19.51 7.80
CA MET A 29 15.03 -18.72 7.76
C MET A 29 13.90 -19.44 7.03
N GLN A 30 14.24 -20.15 5.97
CA GLN A 30 13.34 -21.01 5.21
C GLN A 30 14.13 -22.20 4.70
N LYS A 31 13.64 -23.42 4.94
CA LYS A 31 14.30 -24.63 4.44
C LYS A 31 13.90 -24.86 2.98
N PHE A 32 14.82 -24.59 2.07
CA PHE A 32 14.70 -24.96 0.65
C PHE A 32 15.40 -26.32 0.46
N LYS A 33 14.71 -27.33 -0.10
CA LYS A 33 15.33 -28.64 -0.37
C LYS A 33 16.09 -28.62 -1.69
N SER A 34 15.70 -27.74 -2.61
CA SER A 34 16.31 -27.59 -3.93
C SER A 34 16.25 -26.13 -4.41
N PHE A 35 17.02 -25.81 -5.46
CA PHE A 35 16.87 -24.54 -6.18
C PHE A 35 15.45 -24.36 -6.73
N GLN A 36 14.80 -25.45 -7.14
CA GLN A 36 13.43 -25.40 -7.63
C GLN A 36 12.44 -24.98 -6.55
N ASP A 37 12.65 -25.39 -5.30
CA ASP A 37 11.83 -24.94 -4.17
C ASP A 37 12.01 -23.44 -3.92
N ALA A 38 13.25 -22.94 -3.96
CA ALA A 38 13.54 -21.51 -3.84
C ALA A 38 12.92 -20.72 -5.00
N ASN A 39 12.98 -21.26 -6.22
CA ASN A 39 12.38 -20.63 -7.39
C ASN A 39 10.85 -20.60 -7.30
N ASN A 40 10.23 -21.68 -6.82
CA ASN A 40 8.79 -21.72 -6.57
C ASN A 40 8.38 -20.71 -5.49
N TYR A 41 9.18 -20.57 -4.43
CA TYR A 41 8.98 -19.57 -3.40
C TYR A 41 9.06 -18.15 -3.97
N ALA A 42 10.10 -17.84 -4.75
CA ALA A 42 10.21 -16.54 -5.42
C ALA A 42 9.03 -16.29 -6.38
N ALA A 43 8.69 -17.27 -7.22
CA ALA A 43 7.59 -17.15 -8.17
C ALA A 43 6.23 -16.93 -7.50
N LYS A 44 6.00 -17.55 -6.33
CA LYS A 44 4.80 -17.33 -5.52
C LYS A 44 4.68 -15.86 -5.10
N TRP A 45 5.73 -15.31 -4.51
CA TRP A 45 5.71 -13.93 -4.00
C TRP A 45 5.75 -12.85 -5.07
N THR A 46 6.23 -13.20 -6.27
CA THR A 46 6.08 -12.35 -7.45
C THR A 46 4.63 -12.27 -7.95
N ARG A 47 3.80 -13.28 -7.68
CA ARG A 47 2.40 -13.37 -8.14
C ARG A 47 1.36 -12.98 -7.10
N GLU A 48 1.65 -13.21 -5.82
CA GLU A 48 0.73 -12.90 -4.74
C GLU A 48 0.65 -11.40 -4.44
N ASP A 49 -0.52 -10.99 -3.97
CA ASP A 49 -0.75 -9.61 -3.54
C ASP A 49 0.14 -9.25 -2.35
N GLN A 50 0.91 -8.19 -2.52
CA GLN A 50 1.83 -7.70 -1.50
C GLN A 50 1.11 -6.66 -0.63
N VAL A 51 0.65 -7.10 0.55
CA VAL A 51 -0.17 -6.27 1.44
C VAL A 51 0.68 -5.19 2.12
N ASN A 52 0.40 -3.92 1.81
CA ASN A 52 1.13 -2.75 2.32
C ASN A 52 2.64 -2.80 2.07
N ALA A 53 3.06 -3.52 1.03
CA ALA A 53 4.45 -3.71 0.71
C ALA A 53 4.65 -3.72 -0.80
N SER A 54 5.87 -3.44 -1.24
CA SER A 54 6.33 -3.78 -2.56
C SER A 54 7.78 -4.25 -2.52
N PHE A 55 8.01 -5.42 -3.09
CA PHE A 55 9.31 -6.07 -3.16
C PHE A 55 9.36 -7.02 -4.35
N GLU A 56 10.57 -7.34 -4.77
CA GLU A 56 10.87 -8.32 -5.79
C GLU A 56 11.62 -9.49 -5.12
N THR A 57 11.44 -10.68 -5.68
CA THR A 57 12.05 -11.89 -5.15
C THR A 57 12.74 -12.67 -6.25
N GLU A 58 13.96 -13.11 -5.98
CA GLU A 58 14.78 -13.85 -6.94
C GLU A 58 15.40 -15.07 -6.26
N ALA A 59 15.29 -16.23 -6.91
CA ALA A 59 15.97 -17.43 -6.46
C ALA A 59 17.40 -17.49 -7.03
N SER A 60 18.34 -17.90 -6.19
CA SER A 60 19.73 -18.10 -6.55
C SER A 60 20.27 -19.36 -5.87
N SER A 61 21.35 -19.91 -6.40
CA SER A 61 22.15 -20.91 -5.70
C SER A 61 23.42 -20.23 -5.19
N MET A 62 23.72 -20.39 -3.91
CA MET A 62 24.91 -19.82 -3.27
C MET A 62 25.59 -20.94 -2.47
N ASN A 63 26.82 -21.30 -2.84
CA ASN A 63 27.59 -22.37 -2.19
C ASN A 63 26.84 -23.72 -2.10
N ALA A 64 26.19 -24.12 -3.20
CA ALA A 64 25.34 -25.33 -3.29
C ALA A 64 24.03 -25.30 -2.45
N ASP A 65 23.78 -24.26 -1.67
CA ASP A 65 22.49 -24.03 -1.01
C ASP A 65 21.58 -23.15 -1.88
N ALA A 66 20.29 -23.43 -1.85
CA ALA A 66 19.28 -22.59 -2.47
C ALA A 66 18.96 -21.38 -1.57
N VAL A 67 18.95 -20.18 -2.15
CA VAL A 67 18.75 -18.91 -1.45
C VAL A 67 17.76 -18.05 -2.22
N VAL A 68 16.86 -17.38 -1.51
CA VAL A 68 15.97 -16.37 -2.11
C VAL A 68 16.41 -14.99 -1.67
N THR A 69 16.63 -14.09 -2.62
CA THR A 69 16.88 -12.68 -2.36
C THR A 69 15.57 -11.92 -2.45
N ILE A 70 15.27 -11.13 -1.42
CA ILE A 70 14.13 -10.22 -1.37
C ILE A 70 14.67 -8.80 -1.44
N THR A 71 14.21 -8.03 -2.41
CA THR A 71 14.62 -6.64 -2.65
C THR A 71 13.40 -5.75 -2.53
N LYS A 72 13.43 -4.76 -1.64
CA LYS A 72 12.33 -3.78 -1.54
C LYS A 72 12.25 -2.96 -2.82
N THR A 73 11.05 -2.57 -3.22
CA THR A 73 10.87 -1.59 -4.29
C THR A 73 10.17 -0.34 -3.77
N ARG A 74 10.22 0.73 -4.57
CA ARG A 74 9.56 2.00 -4.26
C ARG A 74 8.09 2.05 -4.72
N LYS A 75 7.60 1.04 -5.44
CA LYS A 75 6.26 1.04 -6.07
C LYS A 75 5.15 1.34 -5.05
N TRP A 76 5.17 0.68 -3.90
CA TRP A 76 4.17 0.91 -2.84
C TRP A 76 4.19 2.34 -2.30
N PHE A 77 5.39 2.90 -2.10
CA PHE A 77 5.52 4.28 -1.64
C PHE A 77 4.95 5.27 -2.67
N GLU A 78 5.27 5.08 -3.95
CA GLU A 78 4.80 5.94 -5.04
C GLU A 78 3.27 5.87 -5.21
N GLU A 79 2.68 4.67 -5.11
CA GLU A 79 1.23 4.50 -5.10
C GLU A 79 0.58 5.22 -3.92
N ARG A 80 1.15 5.10 -2.72
CA ARG A 80 0.62 5.77 -1.53
C ARG A 80 0.73 7.28 -1.63
N GLN A 81 1.83 7.80 -2.17
CA GLN A 81 1.99 9.23 -2.44
C GLN A 81 0.94 9.74 -3.44
N ARG A 82 0.71 9.02 -4.54
CA ARG A 82 -0.33 9.38 -5.52
C ARG A 82 -1.73 9.40 -4.90
N ARG A 83 -2.09 8.38 -4.11
CA ARG A 83 -3.38 8.34 -3.40
C ARG A 83 -3.51 9.47 -2.39
N LEU A 84 -2.45 9.79 -1.66
CA LEU A 84 -2.46 10.90 -0.71
C LEU A 84 -2.74 12.24 -1.40
N LEU A 85 -2.12 12.49 -2.56
CA LEU A 85 -2.38 13.70 -3.35
C LEU A 85 -3.83 13.76 -3.83
N ALA A 86 -4.39 12.63 -4.29
CA ALA A 86 -5.79 12.56 -4.70
C ALA A 86 -6.74 12.89 -3.53
N TYR A 87 -6.53 12.30 -2.35
CA TYR A 87 -7.35 12.59 -1.17
C TYR A 87 -7.24 14.02 -0.70
N LYS A 88 -6.05 14.64 -0.77
CA LYS A 88 -5.89 16.06 -0.46
C LYS A 88 -6.71 16.94 -1.41
N ALA A 89 -6.70 16.63 -2.71
CA ALA A 89 -7.49 17.36 -3.69
C ALA A 89 -9.01 17.19 -3.47
N GLU A 90 -9.45 15.98 -3.12
CA GLU A 90 -10.85 15.69 -2.80
C GLU A 90 -11.32 16.42 -1.53
N LEU A 91 -10.49 16.41 -0.48
CA LEU A 91 -10.79 17.11 0.78
C LEU A 91 -10.94 18.61 0.55
N ASN A 92 -10.05 19.23 -0.24
CA ASN A 92 -10.15 20.65 -0.58
C ASN A 92 -11.47 20.96 -1.32
N ARG A 93 -11.85 20.13 -2.30
CA ARG A 93 -13.12 20.30 -3.02
C ARG A 93 -14.34 20.18 -2.12
N LEU A 94 -14.31 19.22 -1.18
CA LEU A 94 -15.41 19.04 -0.23
C LEU A 94 -15.49 20.22 0.73
N GLN A 95 -14.35 20.73 1.19
CA GLN A 95 -14.29 21.92 2.03
C GLN A 95 -14.87 23.14 1.31
N GLU A 96 -14.47 23.39 0.06
CA GLU A 96 -15.02 24.47 -0.79
C GLU A 96 -16.55 24.33 -0.93
N HIS A 97 -17.05 23.11 -1.14
CA HIS A 97 -18.49 22.85 -1.29
C HIS A 97 -19.27 23.06 0.02
N CYS A 98 -18.69 22.70 1.17
CA CYS A 98 -19.32 22.91 2.48
C CYS A 98 -19.30 24.39 2.89
N GLU A 99 -18.20 25.11 2.63
CA GLU A 99 -18.10 26.55 2.88
C GLU A 99 -19.06 27.36 1.98
N GLY A 100 -19.28 26.90 0.74
CA GLY A 100 -20.26 27.50 -0.18
C GLY A 100 -21.73 27.18 0.10
N HIS A 101 -22.05 26.22 0.98
CA HIS A 101 -23.44 25.83 1.31
C HIS A 101 -24.03 26.61 2.51
N CYS A 102 -23.24 27.48 3.15
CA CYS A 102 -23.69 28.27 4.31
C CYS A 102 -24.15 29.70 3.96
N GLU A 103 -24.02 30.15 2.70
CA GLU A 103 -24.40 31.51 2.28
C GLU A 103 -25.72 31.59 1.49
N GLY A 104 -26.51 30.51 1.47
CA GLY A 104 -27.62 30.36 0.52
C GLY A 104 -28.98 30.02 1.10
N ASP A 105 -29.31 30.37 2.35
CA ASP A 105 -30.68 30.21 2.88
C ASP A 105 -31.08 31.38 3.80
N THR A 106 -31.17 32.58 3.22
CA THR A 106 -31.98 33.67 3.79
C THR A 106 -32.83 34.30 2.69
N ASN A 107 -33.89 33.62 2.24
CA ASN A 107 -35.05 34.33 1.71
C ASN A 107 -36.34 33.49 1.76
N GLY A 108 -36.69 33.02 2.96
CA GLY A 108 -38.01 32.47 3.28
C GLY A 108 -38.79 33.42 4.16
N GLY A 109 -39.25 34.55 3.61
CA GLY A 109 -40.05 35.50 4.38
C GLY A 109 -40.54 36.66 3.53
N ASP A 110 -41.67 36.47 2.86
CA ASP A 110 -42.72 37.51 2.81
C ASP A 110 -44.04 36.88 2.33
N GLU A 111 -44.82 36.43 3.32
CA GLU A 111 -46.28 36.47 3.21
C GLU A 111 -46.71 37.92 2.99
N LYS A 112 -47.45 38.22 1.92
CA LYS A 112 -48.79 38.87 1.97
C LYS A 112 -49.53 38.62 0.64
N ARG A 113 -50.46 37.66 0.66
CA ARG A 113 -51.60 37.66 -0.27
C ARG A 113 -52.66 38.66 0.23
N VAL A 114 -53.48 39.12 -0.72
CA VAL A 114 -54.75 39.86 -0.61
C VAL A 114 -54.68 41.35 -0.95
N ARG A 115 -55.31 41.73 -2.08
CA ARG A 115 -56.60 42.44 -2.04
C ARG A 115 -57.35 42.33 -3.39
N LEU A 116 -58.55 41.74 -3.33
CA LEU A 116 -59.65 42.02 -4.26
C LEU A 116 -60.11 43.47 -4.03
N GLU A 117 -60.30 44.26 -5.09
CA GLU A 117 -61.62 44.64 -5.65
C GLU A 117 -61.45 45.07 -7.12
#